data_AF-A0A2S7XEM1-F1
#
_entry.id   AF-A0A2S7XEM1-F1
#
_cell.length_a   1.000
_cell.length_b   1.000
_cell.length_c   1.000
_cell.angle_alpha   90.00
_cell.angle_beta   90.00
_cell.angle_gamma   90.00
#
_symmetry.space_group_name_H-M   'P 1'
#
loop_
_entity.id
_entity.type
_entity.pdbx_description
1 polymer ?
#
loop_
_entity_poly.entity_id
_entity_poly.type
_entity_poly.pdbx_seq_one_letter_code
_entity_poly.pdbx_strand_id
1 'polypeptide(L)'
;MKYQLITLDGVDLSCSSLFLEGAVLAANMATKPLAPEAWLGDIIGADNALKMTKPISQQIEHQYLLLKRNEYEVTKVVNFDDLEQLSDFAGGFMTLWPVIEELWTDLQVADGTTRMLSALLTTMMLAVDEEETHRQMAENGIDTPPTLEQMLPKIDFMIQEVAMAADEYQIGYKGQKVNPYKDVGRNDACPCESGKKFKKCCGK
;
A
#
# COMPACT_ATOMS: atom_id res chain seq x y z
N MET A 1 -18.95 -5.83 14.35
CA MET A 1 -19.46 -4.56 13.81
C MET A 1 -19.33 -4.66 12.29
N LYS A 2 -20.32 -4.20 11.51
CA LYS A 2 -20.20 -4.20 10.04
C LYS A 2 -19.12 -3.18 9.66
N TYR A 3 -18.21 -3.55 8.76
CA TYR A 3 -17.21 -2.61 8.22
C TYR A 3 -17.93 -1.41 7.60
N GLN A 4 -17.41 -0.20 7.80
CA GLN A 4 -17.99 1.02 7.28
C GLN A 4 -16.99 1.71 6.35
N LEU A 5 -17.43 1.96 5.11
CA LEU A 5 -16.68 2.73 4.13
C LEU A 5 -16.59 4.21 4.54
N ILE A 6 -15.58 4.90 4.02
CA ILE A 6 -15.41 6.32 4.24
C ILE A 6 -16.61 7.11 3.70
N THR A 7 -17.14 8.01 4.53
CA THR A 7 -18.23 8.91 4.13
C THR A 7 -17.66 10.11 3.38
N LEU A 8 -18.29 10.48 2.25
CA LEU A 8 -17.86 11.57 1.38
C LEU A 8 -18.65 12.87 1.61
N ASP A 9 -19.20 13.05 2.82
CA ASP A 9 -20.06 14.20 3.12
C ASP A 9 -19.30 15.52 3.00
N GLY A 10 -19.80 16.45 2.19
CA GLY A 10 -19.25 17.80 2.06
C GLY A 10 -18.04 17.91 1.12
N VAL A 11 -17.75 16.87 0.34
CA VAL A 11 -16.77 16.90 -0.76
C VAL A 11 -17.43 16.45 -2.06
N ASP A 12 -17.07 17.10 -3.16
CA ASP A 12 -17.48 16.72 -4.52
C ASP A 12 -16.31 15.97 -5.14
N LEU A 13 -16.41 14.64 -5.17
CA LEU A 13 -15.36 13.74 -5.65
C LEU A 13 -15.82 13.07 -6.95
N SER A 14 -14.88 12.89 -7.88
CA SER A 14 -15.09 12.11 -9.10
C SER A 14 -15.02 10.60 -8.88
N CYS A 15 -14.56 10.15 -7.70
CA CYS A 15 -14.41 8.74 -7.34
C CYS A 15 -15.38 8.35 -6.22
N SER A 16 -15.69 7.06 -6.11
CA SER A 16 -16.59 6.55 -5.08
C SER A 16 -15.87 6.28 -3.74
N SER A 17 -16.64 5.97 -2.70
CA SER A 17 -16.10 5.48 -1.42
C SER A 17 -15.35 4.14 -1.56
N LEU A 18 -15.77 3.27 -2.49
CA LEU A 18 -15.11 1.98 -2.73
C LEU A 18 -13.73 2.16 -3.37
N PHE A 19 -13.64 3.07 -4.35
CA PHE A 19 -12.35 3.48 -4.91
C PHE A 19 -11.39 3.96 -3.81
N LEU A 20 -11.83 4.88 -2.95
CA LEU A 20 -10.98 5.36 -1.85
C LEU A 20 -10.62 4.26 -0.86
N GLU A 21 -11.53 3.32 -0.61
CA GLU A 21 -11.27 2.16 0.24
C GLU A 21 -10.18 1.24 -0.35
N GLY A 22 -10.15 1.06 -1.67
CA GLY A 22 -9.06 0.37 -2.37
C GLY A 22 -7.71 1.07 -2.19
N ALA A 23 -7.68 2.40 -2.34
CA ALA A 23 -6.48 3.20 -2.10
C ALA A 23 -6.03 3.13 -0.63
N VAL A 24 -6.97 3.12 0.32
CA VAL A 24 -6.69 2.92 1.75
C VAL A 24 -6.06 1.54 1.99
N LEU A 25 -6.57 0.49 1.34
CA LEU A 25 -5.96 -0.84 1.44
C LEU A 25 -4.52 -0.86 0.91
N ALA A 26 -4.27 -0.26 -0.25
CA ALA A 26 -2.91 -0.12 -0.79
C ALA A 26 -2.00 0.65 0.17
N ALA A 27 -2.48 1.73 0.80
CA ALA A 27 -1.72 2.50 1.79
C ALA A 27 -1.32 1.65 3.01
N ASN A 28 -2.17 0.72 3.45
CA ASN A 28 -1.83 -0.24 4.51
C ASN A 28 -0.81 -1.31 4.10
N MET A 29 -0.43 -1.36 2.83
CA MET A 29 0.66 -2.20 2.33
C MET A 29 1.97 -1.42 2.17
N ALA A 30 2.05 -0.18 2.66
CA ALA A 30 3.29 0.58 2.72
C ALA A 30 4.28 -0.01 3.73
N THR A 31 5.49 -0.35 3.28
CA THR A 31 6.58 -0.88 4.11
C THR A 31 7.37 0.21 4.85
N LYS A 32 7.02 1.48 4.62
CA LYS A 32 7.57 2.68 5.26
C LYS A 32 6.39 3.62 5.56
N PRO A 33 6.49 4.51 6.56
CA PRO A 33 5.45 5.49 6.84
C PRO A 33 5.10 6.31 5.59
N LEU A 34 3.84 6.26 5.18
CA LEU A 34 3.31 7.00 4.04
C LEU A 34 2.09 7.80 4.51
N ALA A 35 2.27 9.12 4.65
CA ALA A 35 1.19 10.00 5.08
C ALA A 35 0.22 10.28 3.91
N PRO A 36 -1.10 10.38 4.14
CA PRO A 36 -2.08 10.69 3.09
C PRO A 36 -1.77 11.96 2.29
N GLU A 37 -1.17 12.97 2.91
CA GLU A 37 -0.76 14.22 2.26
C GLU A 37 0.22 14.00 1.10
N ALA A 38 0.94 12.87 1.07
CA ALA A 38 1.92 12.55 0.03
C ALA A 38 1.29 12.01 -1.26
N TRP A 39 0.02 11.56 -1.24
CA TRP A 39 -0.60 10.87 -2.39
C TRP A 39 -2.06 11.25 -2.64
N LEU A 40 -2.80 11.64 -1.60
CA LEU A 40 -4.25 11.87 -1.71
C LEU A 40 -4.58 13.01 -2.67
N GLY A 41 -3.74 14.04 -2.72
CA GLY A 41 -3.90 15.17 -3.64
C GLY A 41 -3.89 14.78 -5.11
N ASP A 42 -3.13 13.75 -5.49
CA ASP A 42 -3.04 13.27 -6.87
C ASP A 42 -4.28 12.45 -7.27
N ILE A 43 -4.99 11.89 -6.29
CA ILE A 43 -6.20 11.08 -6.53
C ILE A 43 -7.47 11.94 -6.57
N ILE A 44 -7.65 12.85 -5.62
CA ILE A 44 -8.91 13.61 -5.46
C ILE A 44 -8.78 15.12 -5.64
N GLY A 45 -7.59 15.60 -5.98
CA GLY A 45 -7.27 17.02 -6.08
C GLY A 45 -6.91 17.65 -4.71
N ALA A 46 -6.01 18.65 -4.74
CA ALA A 46 -5.45 19.27 -3.54
C ALA A 46 -6.51 19.84 -2.58
N ASP A 47 -7.54 20.52 -3.09
CA ASP A 47 -8.59 21.14 -2.28
C ASP A 47 -9.43 20.12 -1.52
N ASN A 48 -9.74 18.98 -2.15
CA ASN A 48 -10.46 17.89 -1.51
C ASN A 48 -9.55 17.12 -0.55
N ALA A 49 -8.27 16.93 -0.89
CA ALA A 49 -7.28 16.29 -0.01
C ALA A 49 -7.14 17.03 1.33
N LEU A 50 -7.17 18.37 1.35
CA LEU A 50 -7.16 19.15 2.59
C LEU A 50 -8.31 18.79 3.54
N LYS A 51 -9.49 18.46 3.00
CA LYS A 51 -10.68 18.10 3.78
C LYS A 51 -10.68 16.61 4.15
N MET A 52 -10.17 15.75 3.27
CA MET A 52 -10.24 14.30 3.39
C MET A 52 -9.04 13.65 4.08
N THR A 53 -7.92 14.36 4.24
CA THR A 53 -6.70 13.82 4.88
C THR A 53 -6.98 13.20 6.24
N LYS A 54 -7.71 13.89 7.11
CA LYS A 54 -8.04 13.37 8.46
C LYS A 54 -8.99 12.15 8.39
N PRO A 55 -10.13 12.20 7.69
CA PRO A 55 -10.98 11.03 7.48
C PRO A 55 -10.23 9.82 6.91
N ILE A 56 -9.40 10.01 5.89
CA ILE A 56 -8.57 8.96 5.27
C ILE A 56 -7.56 8.40 6.28
N SER A 57 -6.89 9.25 7.05
CA SER A 57 -5.95 8.78 8.09
C SER A 57 -6.65 7.88 9.11
N GLN A 58 -7.86 8.25 9.52
CA GLN A 58 -8.67 7.45 10.45
C GLN A 58 -9.13 6.13 9.83
N GLN A 59 -9.47 6.13 8.54
CA GLN A 59 -9.86 4.92 7.82
C GLN A 59 -8.67 3.96 7.67
N ILE A 60 -7.47 4.47 7.34
CA ILE A 60 -6.22 3.69 7.29
C ILE A 60 -5.98 3.02 8.65
N GLU A 61 -6.02 3.79 9.74
CA GLU A 61 -5.82 3.26 11.10
C GLU A 61 -6.88 2.21 11.47
N HIS A 62 -8.15 2.46 11.14
CA HIS A 62 -9.23 1.51 11.41
C HIS A 62 -9.03 0.18 10.66
N GLN A 63 -8.76 0.25 9.35
CA GLN A 63 -8.53 -0.92 8.51
C GLN A 63 -7.27 -1.67 8.95
N TYR A 64 -6.18 -0.96 9.27
CA TYR A 64 -4.95 -1.52 9.85
C TYR A 64 -5.24 -2.33 11.12
N LEU A 65 -6.00 -1.79 12.05
CA LEU A 65 -6.34 -2.49 13.30
C LEU A 65 -7.14 -3.77 13.06
N LEU A 66 -7.97 -3.83 12.01
CA LEU A 66 -8.69 -5.04 11.63
C LEU A 66 -7.75 -6.06 10.97
N LEU A 67 -6.89 -5.64 10.05
CA LEU A 67 -5.86 -6.49 9.43
C LEU A 67 -4.93 -7.10 10.49
N LYS A 68 -4.47 -6.31 11.48
CA LYS A 68 -3.65 -6.80 12.61
C LYS A 68 -4.34 -7.86 13.45
N ARG A 69 -5.67 -7.85 13.51
CA ARG A 69 -6.47 -8.82 14.26
C ARG A 69 -7.01 -9.94 13.38
N ASN A 70 -6.69 -9.94 12.09
CA ASN A 70 -7.26 -10.84 11.09
C ASN A 70 -8.81 -10.79 11.08
N GLU A 71 -9.37 -9.59 11.19
CA GLU A 71 -10.81 -9.28 11.21
C GLU A 71 -11.27 -8.48 9.98
N TYR A 72 -10.37 -8.20 9.04
CA TYR A 72 -10.70 -7.56 7.76
C TYR A 72 -10.92 -8.64 6.68
N GLU A 73 -12.11 -8.64 6.10
CA GLU A 73 -12.48 -9.52 4.97
C GLU A 73 -13.05 -8.62 3.87
N VAL A 74 -12.35 -8.47 2.75
CA VAL A 74 -12.78 -7.62 1.63
C VAL A 74 -14.07 -8.13 1.01
N THR A 75 -14.31 -9.44 1.08
CA THR A 75 -15.56 -10.09 0.65
C THR A 75 -16.79 -9.64 1.45
N LYS A 76 -16.60 -9.01 2.62
CA LYS A 76 -17.67 -8.38 3.42
C LYS A 76 -17.79 -6.88 3.20
N VAL A 77 -16.84 -6.28 2.49
CA VAL A 77 -16.76 -4.85 2.17
C VAL A 77 -17.30 -4.58 0.77
N VAL A 78 -16.94 -5.41 -0.20
CA VAL A 78 -17.26 -5.27 -1.62
C VAL A 78 -18.18 -6.41 -2.05
N ASN A 79 -19.22 -6.11 -2.83
CA ASN A 79 -20.05 -7.13 -3.44
C ASN A 79 -19.37 -7.67 -4.71
N PHE A 80 -18.81 -8.89 -4.64
CA PHE A 80 -18.09 -9.47 -5.78
C PHE A 80 -18.99 -9.95 -6.92
N ASP A 81 -20.30 -10.07 -6.70
CA ASP A 81 -21.27 -10.30 -7.77
C ASP A 81 -21.52 -9.03 -8.62
N ASP A 82 -21.07 -7.88 -8.13
CA ASP A 82 -21.14 -6.59 -8.80
C ASP A 82 -19.75 -6.18 -9.31
N LEU A 83 -19.49 -6.47 -10.58
CA LEU A 83 -18.20 -6.22 -11.22
C LEU A 83 -17.84 -4.72 -11.26
N GLU A 84 -18.82 -3.82 -11.25
CA GLU A 84 -18.54 -2.38 -11.22
C GLU A 84 -17.98 -1.97 -9.86
N GLN A 85 -18.57 -2.45 -8.76
CA GLN A 85 -18.04 -2.21 -7.41
C GLN A 85 -16.66 -2.83 -7.19
N LEU A 86 -16.46 -4.05 -7.69
CA LEU A 86 -15.17 -4.74 -7.60
C LEU A 86 -14.09 -4.02 -8.41
N SER A 87 -14.39 -3.62 -9.65
CA SER A 87 -13.48 -2.86 -10.50
C SER A 87 -13.15 -1.50 -9.88
N ASP A 88 -14.12 -0.79 -9.32
CA ASP A 88 -13.89 0.52 -8.69
C ASP A 88 -12.97 0.41 -7.47
N PHE A 89 -13.21 -0.56 -6.58
CA PHE A 89 -12.30 -0.86 -5.46
C PHE A 89 -10.89 -1.23 -5.95
N ALA A 90 -10.78 -2.13 -6.93
CA ALA A 90 -9.49 -2.53 -7.48
C ALA A 90 -8.77 -1.37 -8.18
N GLY A 91 -9.50 -0.49 -8.85
CA GLY A 91 -8.98 0.71 -9.51
C GLY A 91 -8.35 1.67 -8.51
N GLY A 92 -8.99 1.87 -7.36
CA GLY A 92 -8.42 2.65 -6.27
C GLY A 92 -7.14 2.06 -5.69
N PHE A 93 -7.12 0.74 -5.49
CA PHE A 93 -5.92 0.02 -5.07
C PHE A 93 -4.77 0.20 -6.07
N MET A 94 -5.05 -0.06 -7.36
CA MET A 94 -4.05 0.00 -8.43
C MET A 94 -3.58 1.43 -8.73
N THR A 95 -4.40 2.44 -8.43
CA THR A 95 -4.01 3.86 -8.58
C THR A 95 -2.90 4.25 -7.62
N LEU A 96 -2.96 3.80 -6.36
CA LEU A 96 -1.93 4.10 -5.38
C LEU A 96 -0.73 3.14 -5.47
N TRP A 97 -0.93 1.93 -6.00
CA TRP A 97 0.08 0.86 -5.99
C TRP A 97 1.47 1.28 -6.50
N PRO A 98 1.65 2.06 -7.59
CA PRO A 98 2.98 2.47 -8.04
C PRO A 98 3.78 3.22 -6.97
N VAL A 99 3.12 4.05 -6.14
CA VAL A 99 3.78 4.74 -5.01
C VAL A 99 4.20 3.73 -3.94
N ILE A 100 3.38 2.69 -3.72
CA ILE A 100 3.65 1.64 -2.75
C ILE A 100 4.79 0.75 -3.22
N GLU A 101 4.80 0.34 -4.49
CA GLU A 101 5.80 -0.55 -5.10
C GLU A 101 7.24 -0.04 -4.93
N GLU A 102 7.45 1.28 -5.05
CA GLU A 102 8.75 1.92 -4.76
C GLU A 102 9.24 1.67 -3.33
N LEU A 103 8.32 1.52 -2.37
CA LEU A 103 8.67 1.20 -0.97
C LEU A 103 9.11 -0.27 -0.81
N TRP A 104 8.72 -1.15 -1.73
CA TRP A 104 9.05 -2.57 -1.74
C TRP A 104 10.34 -2.91 -2.51
N THR A 105 10.77 -2.04 -3.45
CA THR A 105 11.82 -2.32 -4.44
C THR A 105 13.15 -2.84 -3.85
N ASP A 106 13.59 -2.30 -2.71
CA ASP A 106 14.88 -2.67 -2.09
C ASP A 106 14.77 -3.72 -0.96
N LEU A 107 13.59 -4.31 -0.77
CA LEU A 107 13.35 -5.24 0.34
C LEU A 107 13.69 -6.68 -0.04
N GLN A 108 14.37 -7.37 0.87
CA GLN A 108 14.50 -8.83 0.80
C GLN A 108 13.26 -9.47 1.39
N VAL A 109 12.27 -9.68 0.53
CA VAL A 109 10.97 -10.28 0.85
C VAL A 109 11.04 -11.79 0.71
N ALA A 110 10.42 -12.52 1.65
CA ALA A 110 10.35 -13.97 1.57
C ALA A 110 9.55 -14.44 0.33
N ASP A 111 9.99 -15.53 -0.32
CA ASP A 111 9.37 -16.06 -1.54
C ASP A 111 7.86 -16.33 -1.41
N GLY A 112 7.39 -16.70 -0.21
CA GLY A 112 5.96 -16.85 0.08
C GLY A 112 5.19 -15.54 -0.10
N THR A 113 5.67 -14.49 0.55
CA THR A 113 5.09 -13.14 0.48
C THR A 113 5.18 -12.57 -0.93
N THR A 114 6.29 -12.74 -1.64
CA THR A 114 6.42 -12.27 -3.03
C THR A 114 5.37 -12.94 -3.94
N ARG A 115 5.10 -14.23 -3.74
CA ARG A 115 4.04 -14.93 -4.48
C ARG A 115 2.64 -14.45 -4.11
N MET A 116 2.36 -14.19 -2.82
CA MET A 116 1.08 -13.64 -2.39
C MET A 116 0.85 -12.23 -2.92
N LEU A 117 1.90 -11.40 -2.91
CA LEU A 117 1.86 -10.07 -3.48
C LEU A 117 1.59 -10.12 -4.99
N SER A 118 2.37 -10.90 -5.74
CA SER A 118 2.15 -11.05 -7.18
C SER A 118 0.75 -11.56 -7.52
N ALA A 119 0.23 -12.52 -6.74
CA ALA A 119 -1.13 -13.03 -6.91
C ALA A 119 -2.20 -11.98 -6.57
N LEU A 120 -1.98 -11.17 -5.53
CA LEU A 120 -2.87 -10.06 -5.18
C LEU A 120 -2.92 -9.01 -6.29
N LEU A 121 -1.76 -8.56 -6.79
CA LEU A 121 -1.70 -7.57 -7.87
C LEU A 121 -2.34 -8.10 -9.15
N THR A 122 -2.11 -9.36 -9.49
CA THR A 122 -2.77 -10.03 -10.61
C THR A 122 -4.29 -10.03 -10.42
N THR A 123 -4.78 -10.32 -9.22
CA THR A 123 -6.22 -10.29 -8.91
C THR A 123 -6.81 -8.89 -9.08
N MET A 124 -6.09 -7.85 -8.63
CA MET A 124 -6.53 -6.46 -8.77
C MET A 124 -6.54 -6.01 -10.24
N MET A 125 -5.53 -6.37 -11.04
CA MET A 125 -5.51 -6.08 -12.47
C MET A 125 -6.68 -6.76 -13.21
N LEU A 126 -6.91 -8.05 -12.95
CA LEU A 126 -8.05 -8.79 -13.50
C LEU A 126 -9.40 -8.17 -13.08
N ALA A 127 -9.50 -7.68 -11.84
CA ALA A 127 -10.69 -6.99 -11.34
C ALA A 127 -10.92 -5.63 -12.02
N VAL A 128 -9.85 -4.91 -12.39
CA VAL A 128 -9.96 -3.64 -13.13
C VAL A 128 -10.42 -3.90 -14.56
N ASP A 129 -9.71 -4.78 -15.28
CA ASP A 129 -10.02 -5.16 -16.66
C ASP A 129 -9.39 -6.53 -16.99
N GLU A 130 -10.20 -7.58 -16.96
CA GLU A 130 -9.75 -8.95 -17.22
C GLU A 130 -9.30 -9.16 -18.66
N GLU A 131 -9.99 -8.56 -19.65
CA GLU A 131 -9.66 -8.72 -21.07
C GLU A 131 -8.32 -8.05 -21.40
N GLU A 132 -8.11 -6.82 -20.92
CA GLU A 132 -6.86 -6.10 -21.07
C GLU A 132 -5.71 -6.85 -20.37
N THR A 133 -5.94 -7.32 -19.15
CA THR A 133 -4.93 -8.06 -18.39
C THR A 133 -4.51 -9.34 -19.11
N HIS A 134 -5.46 -10.11 -19.65
CA HIS A 134 -5.17 -11.31 -20.45
C HIS A 134 -4.40 -10.97 -21.73
N ARG A 135 -4.74 -9.87 -22.41
CA ARG A 135 -4.00 -9.42 -23.60
C ARG A 135 -2.53 -9.11 -23.26
N GLN A 136 -2.29 -8.35 -22.19
CA GLN A 136 -0.93 -8.03 -21.74
C GLN A 136 -0.15 -9.29 -21.31
N MET A 137 -0.81 -10.24 -20.64
CA MET A 137 -0.21 -11.52 -20.28
C MET A 137 0.19 -12.35 -21.50
N ALA A 138 -0.68 -12.43 -22.51
CA ALA A 138 -0.39 -13.12 -23.76
C ALA A 138 0.79 -12.48 -24.53
N GLU A 139 0.85 -11.15 -24.57
CA GLU A 139 1.98 -10.40 -25.16
C GLU A 139 3.31 -10.71 -24.45
N ASN A 140 3.26 -11.00 -23.15
CA ASN A 140 4.41 -11.41 -22.35
C ASN A 140 4.66 -12.93 -22.35
N GLY A 141 3.98 -13.70 -23.20
CA GLY A 141 4.19 -15.14 -23.38
C GLY A 141 3.53 -16.03 -22.33
N ILE A 142 2.49 -15.54 -21.64
CA ILE A 142 1.69 -16.33 -20.71
C ILE A 142 0.47 -16.89 -21.47
N ASP A 143 0.57 -18.14 -21.90
CA ASP A 143 -0.45 -18.81 -22.73
C ASP A 143 -1.73 -19.20 -21.96
N THR A 144 -1.62 -19.35 -20.63
CA THR A 144 -2.74 -19.74 -19.76
C THR A 144 -2.83 -18.78 -18.56
N PRO A 145 -3.34 -17.55 -18.76
CA PRO A 145 -3.52 -16.61 -17.67
C PRO A 145 -4.61 -17.11 -16.70
N PRO A 146 -4.50 -16.80 -15.39
CA PRO A 146 -5.58 -17.06 -14.45
C PRO A 146 -6.78 -16.17 -14.75
N THR A 147 -7.98 -16.63 -14.41
CA THR A 147 -9.20 -15.80 -14.45
C THR A 147 -9.45 -15.11 -13.12
N LEU A 148 -10.23 -14.03 -13.13
CA LEU A 148 -10.63 -13.36 -11.89
C LEU A 148 -11.34 -14.34 -10.94
N GLU A 149 -12.29 -15.12 -11.47
CA GLU A 149 -13.04 -16.14 -10.73
C GLU A 149 -12.14 -17.15 -10.01
N GLN A 150 -11.02 -17.57 -10.63
CA GLN A 150 -10.07 -18.51 -10.02
C GLN A 150 -9.30 -17.89 -8.85
N MET A 151 -9.11 -16.56 -8.87
CA MET A 151 -8.29 -15.83 -7.91
C MET A 151 -9.10 -15.33 -6.71
N LEU A 152 -10.36 -14.91 -6.92
CA LEU A 152 -11.23 -14.33 -5.89
C LEU A 152 -11.35 -15.16 -4.60
N PRO A 153 -11.47 -16.51 -4.61
CA PRO A 153 -11.60 -17.29 -3.38
C PRO A 153 -10.42 -17.16 -2.40
N LYS A 154 -9.27 -16.65 -2.85
CA LYS A 154 -8.05 -16.50 -2.04
C LYS A 154 -7.76 -15.05 -1.65
N ILE A 155 -8.58 -14.08 -2.08
CA ILE A 155 -8.23 -12.65 -1.97
C ILE A 155 -8.03 -12.20 -0.52
N ASP A 156 -8.89 -12.64 0.41
CA ASP A 156 -8.77 -12.29 1.84
C ASP A 156 -7.44 -12.81 2.42
N PHE A 157 -7.03 -14.02 2.03
CA PHE A 157 -5.75 -14.60 2.44
C PHE A 157 -4.56 -13.82 1.86
N MET A 158 -4.61 -13.50 0.56
CA MET A 158 -3.55 -12.73 -0.09
C MET A 158 -3.39 -11.34 0.54
N ILE A 159 -4.49 -10.65 0.82
CA ILE A 159 -4.51 -9.35 1.50
C ILE A 159 -3.87 -9.47 2.89
N GLN A 160 -4.29 -10.44 3.69
CA GLN A 160 -3.79 -10.62 5.05
C GLN A 160 -2.28 -10.87 5.07
N GLU A 161 -1.78 -11.77 4.21
CA GLU A 161 -0.35 -12.10 4.14
C GLU A 161 0.50 -10.89 3.72
N VAL A 162 0.05 -10.14 2.71
CA VAL A 162 0.78 -8.95 2.21
C VAL A 162 0.75 -7.82 3.25
N ALA A 163 -0.39 -7.56 3.88
CA ALA A 163 -0.53 -6.53 4.91
C ALA A 163 0.33 -6.82 6.14
N MET A 164 0.42 -8.08 6.59
CA MET A 164 1.30 -8.45 7.71
C MET A 164 2.77 -8.28 7.36
N ALA A 165 3.18 -8.69 6.15
CA ALA A 165 4.55 -8.46 5.72
C ALA A 165 4.89 -6.96 5.65
N ALA A 166 3.99 -6.13 5.08
CA ALA A 166 4.18 -4.69 5.04
C ALA A 166 4.38 -4.08 6.43
N ASP A 167 3.56 -4.49 7.40
CA ASP A 167 3.66 -4.04 8.78
C ASP A 167 4.99 -4.43 9.43
N GLU A 168 5.46 -5.67 9.24
CA GLU A 168 6.75 -6.11 9.75
C GLU A 168 7.91 -5.25 9.26
N TYR A 169 7.95 -4.95 7.95
CA TYR A 169 8.96 -4.05 7.38
C TYR A 169 8.80 -2.62 7.89
N GLN A 170 7.58 -2.12 8.03
CA GLN A 170 7.32 -0.78 8.54
C GLN A 170 7.74 -0.61 10.01
N ILE A 171 7.50 -1.60 10.86
CA ILE A 171 8.00 -1.63 12.24
C ILE A 171 9.52 -1.68 12.25
N GLY A 172 10.13 -2.53 11.43
CA GLY A 172 11.59 -2.59 11.26
C GLY A 172 12.18 -1.24 10.83
N TYR A 173 11.52 -0.54 9.92
CA TYR A 173 11.90 0.80 9.47
C TYR A 173 11.81 1.84 10.60
N LYS A 174 10.71 1.85 11.37
CA LYS A 174 10.57 2.71 12.56
C LYS A 174 11.63 2.39 13.64
N GLY A 175 12.03 1.13 13.73
CA GLY A 175 13.07 0.65 14.64
C GLY A 175 14.51 0.97 14.19
N GLN A 176 14.73 1.21 12.89
CA GLN A 176 16.03 1.66 12.39
C GLN A 176 16.28 3.10 12.84
N LYS A 177 17.10 3.26 13.88
CA LYS A 177 17.84 4.52 14.06
C LYS A 177 18.76 4.68 12.85
N VAL A 178 18.34 5.46 11.87
CA VAL A 178 19.22 5.91 10.78
C VAL A 178 20.41 6.58 11.45
N ASN A 179 21.60 5.97 11.37
CA ASN A 179 22.81 6.59 11.87
C ASN A 179 23.11 7.78 10.93
N PRO A 180 22.96 9.04 11.38
CA PRO A 180 23.20 10.20 10.52
C PRO A 180 24.68 10.32 10.10
N TYR A 181 25.55 9.48 10.68
CA TYR A 181 26.97 9.42 10.40
C TYR A 181 27.39 8.14 9.66
N LYS A 182 26.46 7.40 9.02
CA LYS A 182 26.79 6.11 8.36
C LYS A 182 27.90 6.25 7.31
N ASP A 183 27.94 7.39 6.61
CA ASP A 183 28.90 7.67 5.54
C ASP A 183 30.10 8.51 6.02
N VAL A 184 30.18 8.80 7.33
CA VAL A 184 31.26 9.61 7.91
C VAL A 184 32.38 8.70 8.38
N GLY A 185 33.53 8.78 7.71
CA GLY A 185 34.72 8.04 8.09
C GLY A 185 35.21 8.44 9.49
N ARG A 186 35.69 7.46 10.25
CA ARG A 186 36.15 7.65 11.64
C ARG A 186 37.22 8.77 11.80
N ASN A 187 37.98 9.05 10.75
CA ASN A 187 39.02 10.08 10.74
C ASN A 187 38.62 11.39 10.03
N ASP A 188 37.43 11.47 9.46
CA ASP A 188 36.96 12.63 8.70
C ASP A 188 36.64 13.80 9.63
N ALA A 189 36.51 15.00 9.05
CA ALA A 189 36.04 16.16 9.80
C ALA A 189 34.63 15.87 10.35
N CYS A 190 34.40 16.20 11.62
CA CYS A 190 33.13 15.92 12.25
C CYS A 190 32.03 16.83 11.67
N PRO A 191 30.87 16.30 11.24
CA PRO A 191 29.79 17.08 10.63
C PRO A 191 29.16 18.16 11.53
N CYS A 192 29.44 18.14 12.84
CA CYS A 192 29.01 19.18 13.78
C CYS A 192 29.88 20.44 13.74
N GLU A 193 30.78 20.55 12.75
CA GLU A 193 31.66 21.71 12.50
C GLU A 193 32.59 22.08 13.68
N SER A 194 32.78 21.17 14.64
CA SER A 194 33.65 21.40 15.80
C SER A 194 35.15 21.52 15.48
N GLY A 195 35.54 21.37 14.20
CA GLY A 195 36.94 21.31 13.76
C GLY A 195 37.71 20.04 14.17
N LYS A 196 37.05 19.09 14.86
CA LYS A 196 37.67 17.83 15.31
C LYS A 196 37.38 16.70 14.31
N LYS A 197 38.22 15.65 14.34
CA LYS A 197 37.92 14.38 13.64
C LYS A 197 36.72 13.68 14.27
N PHE A 198 35.89 13.00 13.49
CA PHE A 198 34.64 12.37 13.94
C PHE A 198 34.81 11.50 15.20
N LYS A 199 35.83 10.63 15.24
CA LYS A 199 36.17 9.79 16.42
C LYS A 199 36.52 10.53 17.71
N LYS A 200 36.82 11.83 17.63
CA LYS A 200 37.15 12.68 18.78
C LYS A 200 35.99 13.62 19.16
N CYS A 201 34.84 13.50 18.50
CA CYS A 201 33.66 14.34 18.71
C CYS A 201 32.38 13.49 18.74
N CYS A 202 31.52 13.58 17.71
CA CYS A 202 30.22 12.90 17.69
C CYS A 202 30.30 11.37 17.52
N GLY A 203 31.46 10.85 17.09
CA GLY A 203 31.73 9.41 16.98
C GLY A 203 32.42 8.80 18.20
N LYS A 204 32.26 9.43 19.38
CA LYS A 204 32.70 8.86 20.67
C LYS A 204 31.64 7.93 21.24
#